data_AF-A0AAD7XQJ8-F1
#
_entry.id   AF-A0AAD7XQJ8-F1
#
_cell.length_a   1.000
_cell.length_b   1.000
_cell.length_c   1.000
_cell.angle_alpha   90.00
_cell.angle_beta   90.00
_cell.angle_gamma   90.00
#
_symmetry.space_group_name_H-M   'P 1'
#
loop_
_entity.id
_entity.type
_entity.pdbx_description
1 polymer ?
#
loop_
_entity_poly.entity_id
_entity_poly.type
_entity_poly.pdbx_seq_one_letter_code
_entity_poly.pdbx_strand_id
1 'polypeptide(L)'
;MHRFVQRRFASNFAAGFAPPKGSRETPKIVTKRRNPSTSLPSHLGNPDKSVPNAQSLSPKQQYREQLRQTRHRYAQELLGKHGQREAAAATKRAENEAHMQQEKQALALERQQAQQHEAEITKLLDLQTGNVHSKEAVAARKEERQMLRQQNRQTHDAHLAAMRRKHLLKLYRSSESFVTLENLDAKIDELLAMPPFRYNYISNIDEFMQTRSSSATEIERRKEVLKEAMGL
;
A
#
# COMPACT_ATOMS: atom_id res chain seq x y z
N MET A 1 56.21 -22.99 1.21
CA MET A 1 55.42 -24.24 1.37
C MET A 1 53.98 -23.98 0.91
N HIS A 2 53.64 -24.37 -0.32
CA HIS A 2 52.28 -24.21 -0.86
C HIS A 2 51.40 -25.36 -0.38
N ARG A 3 50.48 -25.08 0.56
CA ARG A 3 49.38 -26.00 0.85
C ARG A 3 48.45 -26.01 -0.36
N PHE A 4 48.56 -27.04 -1.20
CA PHE A 4 47.52 -27.37 -2.16
C PHE A 4 46.27 -27.73 -1.37
N VAL A 5 45.35 -26.77 -1.23
CA VAL A 5 43.99 -27.04 -0.75
C VAL A 5 43.35 -27.93 -1.81
N GLN A 6 43.31 -29.23 -1.55
CA GLN A 6 42.52 -30.18 -2.34
C GLN A 6 41.04 -29.82 -2.13
N ARG A 7 40.52 -28.89 -2.94
CA ARG A 7 39.07 -28.72 -3.07
C ARG A 7 38.53 -30.04 -3.59
N ARG A 8 37.71 -30.73 -2.79
CA ARG A 8 36.92 -31.88 -3.26
C ARG A 8 36.03 -31.36 -4.40
N PHE A 9 36.34 -31.72 -5.64
CA PHE A 9 35.49 -31.38 -6.77
C PHE A 9 34.28 -32.31 -6.72
N ALA A 10 33.07 -31.73 -6.54
CA ALA A 10 31.84 -32.49 -6.69
C ALA A 10 31.77 -33.06 -8.11
N SER A 11 31.45 -34.35 -8.25
CA SER A 11 31.12 -34.93 -9.55
C SER A 11 29.89 -34.22 -10.09
N ASN A 12 29.90 -33.82 -11.36
CA ASN A 12 28.70 -33.29 -12.02
C ASN A 12 27.67 -34.41 -12.31
N PHE A 13 28.07 -35.65 -12.07
CA PHE A 13 27.22 -36.82 -12.15
C PHE A 13 26.59 -37.08 -10.78
N ALA A 14 25.30 -37.41 -10.79
CA ALA A 14 24.57 -37.82 -9.60
C ALA A 14 25.23 -39.06 -8.96
N ALA A 15 25.10 -39.19 -7.64
CA ALA A 15 25.64 -40.35 -6.92
C ALA A 15 25.07 -41.65 -7.50
N GLY A 16 25.94 -42.58 -7.91
CA GLY A 16 25.57 -43.86 -8.52
C GLY A 16 25.52 -43.88 -10.05
N PHE A 17 25.66 -42.73 -10.73
CA PHE A 17 25.78 -42.69 -12.20
C PHE A 17 27.24 -42.62 -12.63
N ALA A 18 27.69 -43.64 -13.35
CA ALA A 18 29.02 -43.64 -13.97
C ALA A 18 29.05 -42.71 -15.19
N PRO A 19 30.15 -41.98 -15.41
CA PRO A 19 30.30 -41.15 -16.60
C PRO A 19 30.41 -42.04 -17.86
N PRO A 20 30.04 -41.52 -19.05
CA PRO A 20 30.17 -42.26 -20.29
C PRO A 20 31.63 -42.67 -20.56
N LYS A 21 31.82 -43.86 -21.14
CA LYS A 21 33.15 -44.44 -21.41
C LYS A 21 34.05 -43.44 -22.15
N GLY A 22 35.21 -43.13 -21.57
CA GLY A 22 36.19 -42.19 -22.12
C GLY A 22 36.09 -40.75 -21.60
N SER A 23 35.11 -40.44 -20.76
CA SER A 23 34.99 -39.13 -20.09
C SER A 23 35.46 -39.17 -18.63
N ARG A 24 35.75 -38.01 -18.04
CA ARG A 24 36.24 -37.90 -16.66
C ARG A 24 35.07 -37.63 -15.71
N GLU A 25 35.06 -38.29 -14.55
CA GLU A 25 34.07 -38.05 -13.47
C GLU A 25 34.13 -36.62 -12.91
N THR A 26 35.33 -36.07 -12.89
CA THR A 26 35.60 -34.71 -12.39
C THR A 26 35.95 -33.78 -13.54
N PRO A 27 35.58 -32.50 -13.44
CA PRO A 27 35.99 -31.52 -14.44
C PRO A 27 37.52 -31.46 -14.51
N LYS A 28 38.06 -31.27 -15.72
CA LYS A 28 39.51 -31.13 -15.93
C LYS A 28 40.00 -29.96 -15.08
N ILE A 29 40.91 -30.24 -14.15
CA ILE A 29 41.57 -29.21 -13.35
C ILE A 29 42.39 -28.36 -14.31
N VAL A 30 41.88 -27.16 -14.64
CA VAL A 30 42.66 -26.14 -15.33
C VAL A 30 43.62 -25.58 -14.28
N THR A 31 44.79 -26.20 -14.14
CA THR A 31 45.93 -25.52 -13.56
C THR A 31 46.23 -24.38 -14.51
N LYS A 32 45.67 -23.19 -14.26
CA LYS A 32 46.01 -21.99 -15.03
C LYS A 32 47.52 -21.92 -14.99
N ARG A 33 48.17 -22.19 -16.12
CA ARG A 33 49.62 -22.07 -16.26
C ARG A 33 49.92 -20.61 -15.97
N ARG A 34 50.27 -20.31 -14.72
CA ARG A 34 50.74 -19.00 -14.24
C ARG A 34 49.82 -17.86 -14.68
N ASN A 35 48.87 -17.47 -13.82
CA ASN A 35 48.12 -16.25 -14.10
C ASN A 35 49.12 -15.13 -14.42
N PRO A 36 48.99 -14.42 -15.55
CA PRO A 36 49.90 -13.33 -15.90
C PRO A 36 49.83 -12.20 -14.87
N SER A 37 48.80 -12.21 -14.02
CA SER A 37 48.62 -11.31 -12.89
C SER A 37 49.37 -11.68 -11.62
N THR A 38 49.87 -12.92 -11.48
CA THR A 38 50.47 -13.39 -10.21
C THR A 38 51.91 -13.87 -10.34
N SER A 39 52.43 -14.06 -11.56
CA SER A 39 53.82 -14.49 -11.73
C SER A 39 54.41 -14.09 -13.08
N LEU A 40 55.72 -13.79 -13.07
CA LEU A 40 56.45 -13.48 -14.28
C LEU A 40 56.66 -14.73 -15.15
N PRO A 41 56.63 -14.60 -16.49
CA PRO A 41 57.01 -15.66 -17.40
C PRO A 41 58.44 -16.18 -17.15
N SER A 42 58.65 -17.50 -17.19
CA SER A 42 59.97 -18.11 -16.90
C SER A 42 61.09 -17.67 -17.84
N HIS A 43 60.76 -17.24 -19.05
CA HIS A 43 61.73 -16.81 -20.05
C HIS A 43 62.31 -15.40 -19.79
N LEU A 44 61.69 -14.61 -18.91
CA LEU A 44 62.28 -13.35 -18.42
C LEU A 44 63.36 -13.61 -17.34
N GLY A 45 63.48 -14.87 -16.88
CA GLY A 45 64.53 -15.34 -15.98
C GLY A 45 64.30 -14.95 -14.52
N ASN A 46 64.95 -15.67 -13.60
CA ASN A 46 65.02 -15.26 -12.20
C ASN A 46 66.00 -14.10 -12.08
N PRO A 47 65.66 -13.03 -11.34
CA PRO A 47 66.56 -11.90 -11.10
C PRO A 47 67.85 -12.34 -10.37
N ASP A 48 67.78 -13.44 -9.61
CA ASP A 48 68.89 -13.93 -8.79
C ASP A 48 69.88 -14.82 -9.55
N LYS A 49 69.68 -15.04 -10.85
CA LYS A 49 70.70 -15.73 -11.66
C LYS A 49 71.87 -14.76 -11.86
N SER A 50 73.02 -15.08 -11.25
CA SER A 50 74.27 -14.35 -11.45
C SER A 50 74.60 -14.29 -12.94
N VAL A 51 74.56 -13.07 -13.49
CA VAL A 51 74.98 -12.81 -14.87
C VAL A 51 76.51 -12.69 -14.84
N PRO A 52 77.25 -13.35 -15.76
CA PRO A 52 78.69 -13.14 -15.87
C PRO A 52 78.99 -11.65 -16.10
N ASN A 53 80.11 -11.18 -15.53
CA ASN A 53 80.47 -9.76 -15.46
C ASN A 53 80.26 -9.06 -16.81
N ALA A 54 79.37 -8.06 -16.89
CA ALA A 54 78.89 -7.48 -18.15
C ALA A 54 80.01 -6.91 -19.05
N GLN A 55 81.18 -6.62 -18.47
CA GLN A 55 82.37 -6.11 -19.14
C GLN A 55 83.13 -7.17 -19.96
N SER A 56 82.91 -8.48 -19.73
CA SER A 56 83.57 -9.55 -20.48
C SER A 56 82.75 -10.07 -21.67
N LEU A 57 81.54 -9.52 -21.89
CA LEU A 57 80.62 -9.95 -22.94
C LEU A 57 80.86 -9.17 -24.25
N SER A 58 80.58 -9.82 -25.38
CA SER A 58 80.55 -9.16 -26.68
C SER A 58 79.52 -8.01 -26.70
N PRO A 59 79.74 -6.90 -27.44
CA PRO A 59 78.78 -5.78 -27.51
C PRO A 59 77.34 -6.21 -27.85
N LYS A 60 77.18 -7.22 -28.71
CA LYS A 60 75.86 -7.79 -29.05
C LYS A 60 75.21 -8.52 -27.87
N GLN A 61 76.01 -9.17 -27.03
CA GLN A 61 75.54 -9.86 -25.83
C GLN A 61 75.19 -8.85 -24.73
N GLN A 62 75.97 -7.77 -24.57
CA GLN A 62 75.66 -6.66 -23.66
C GLN A 62 74.30 -6.03 -24.00
N TYR A 63 74.02 -5.73 -25.27
CA TYR A 63 72.73 -5.20 -25.70
C TYR A 63 71.56 -6.16 -25.41
N ARG A 64 71.77 -7.47 -25.60
CA ARG A 64 70.75 -8.49 -25.27
C ARG A 64 70.45 -8.55 -23.78
N GLU A 65 71.46 -8.44 -22.92
CA GLU A 65 71.27 -8.37 -21.47
C GLU A 65 70.58 -7.08 -21.04
N GLN A 66 70.93 -5.92 -21.62
CA GLN A 66 70.22 -4.66 -21.38
C GLN A 66 68.73 -4.79 -21.73
N LEU A 67 68.39 -5.35 -22.91
CA LEU A 67 67.01 -5.62 -23.30
C LEU A 67 66.30 -6.60 -22.36
N ARG A 68 67.02 -7.59 -21.82
CA ARG A 68 66.45 -8.53 -20.85
C ARG A 68 66.11 -7.82 -19.53
N GLN A 69 67.01 -6.97 -19.03
CA GLN A 69 66.80 -6.19 -17.82
C GLN A 69 65.62 -5.22 -17.97
N THR A 70 65.53 -4.49 -19.09
CA THR A 70 64.41 -3.56 -19.33
C THR A 70 63.07 -4.29 -19.40
N ARG A 71 63.01 -5.43 -20.11
CA ARG A 71 61.80 -6.27 -20.17
C ARG A 71 61.41 -6.82 -18.80
N HIS A 72 62.38 -7.23 -17.99
CA HIS A 72 62.12 -7.72 -16.63
C HIS A 72 61.54 -6.62 -15.73
N ARG A 73 62.12 -5.42 -15.75
CA ARG A 73 61.60 -4.26 -15.01
C ARG A 73 60.16 -3.93 -15.41
N TYR A 74 59.90 -3.82 -16.71
CA TYR A 74 58.56 -3.53 -17.22
C TYR A 74 57.54 -4.61 -16.84
N ALA A 75 57.94 -5.89 -16.89
CA ALA A 75 57.07 -6.99 -16.49
C ALA A 75 56.76 -6.97 -14.99
N GLN A 76 57.72 -6.59 -14.13
CA GLN A 76 57.48 -6.39 -12.70
C GLN A 76 56.50 -5.24 -12.42
N GLU A 77 56.65 -4.11 -13.11
CA GLU A 77 55.74 -2.97 -12.98
C GLU A 77 54.30 -3.33 -13.39
N LEU A 78 54.14 -4.03 -14.53
CA LEU A 78 52.83 -4.50 -14.97
C LEU A 78 52.21 -5.48 -13.98
N LEU A 79 53.02 -6.40 -13.43
CA LEU A 79 52.58 -7.35 -12.42
C LEU A 79 52.09 -6.62 -11.15
N GLY A 80 52.85 -5.63 -10.68
CA GLY A 80 52.48 -4.80 -9.53
C GLY A 80 51.17 -4.04 -9.77
N LYS A 81 51.03 -3.38 -10.93
CA LYS A 81 49.79 -2.67 -11.32
C LYS A 81 48.60 -3.62 -11.42
N HIS A 82 48.80 -4.83 -11.94
CA HIS A 82 47.74 -5.83 -12.03
C HIS A 82 47.32 -6.33 -10.65
N GLY A 83 48.27 -6.60 -9.75
CA GLY A 83 47.99 -7.00 -8.38
C GLY A 83 47.21 -5.93 -7.61
N GLN A 84 47.58 -4.65 -7.75
CA GLN A 84 46.85 -3.54 -7.14
C GLN A 84 45.41 -3.44 -7.67
N ARG A 85 45.21 -3.61 -8.99
CA ARG A 85 43.86 -3.60 -9.60
C ARG A 85 43.01 -4.78 -9.13
N GLU A 86 43.59 -5.97 -9.04
CA GLU A 86 42.88 -7.15 -8.53
C GLU A 86 42.51 -6.98 -7.05
N ALA A 87 43.42 -6.46 -6.22
CA ALA A 87 43.16 -6.18 -4.81
C ALA A 87 42.03 -5.16 -4.65
N ALA A 88 42.09 -4.03 -5.36
CA ALA A 88 41.03 -3.01 -5.32
C ALA A 88 39.69 -3.51 -5.88
N ALA A 89 39.70 -4.39 -6.89
CA ALA A 89 38.49 -5.03 -7.38
C ALA A 89 37.93 -6.03 -6.36
N ALA A 90 38.79 -6.75 -5.65
CA ALA A 90 38.37 -7.70 -4.61
C ALA A 90 37.76 -6.99 -3.40
N THR A 91 38.33 -5.87 -2.94
CA THR A 91 37.75 -5.10 -1.83
C THR A 91 36.37 -4.55 -2.20
N LYS A 92 36.21 -3.96 -3.39
CA LYS A 92 34.91 -3.47 -3.87
C LYS A 92 33.85 -4.57 -3.98
N ARG A 93 34.26 -5.77 -4.41
CA ARG A 93 33.34 -6.93 -4.45
C ARG A 93 32.92 -7.35 -3.05
N ALA A 94 33.86 -7.43 -2.11
CA ALA A 94 33.56 -7.78 -0.72
C ALA A 94 32.62 -6.76 -0.05
N GLU A 95 32.85 -5.46 -0.28
CA GLU A 95 31.99 -4.38 0.21
C GLU A 95 30.58 -4.48 -0.38
N ASN A 96 30.47 -4.66 -1.70
CA ASN A 96 29.17 -4.84 -2.36
C ASN A 96 28.45 -6.10 -1.88
N GLU A 97 29.17 -7.21 -1.71
CA GLU A 97 28.59 -8.47 -1.18
C GLU A 97 28.08 -8.28 0.25
N ALA A 98 28.81 -7.56 1.11
CA ALA A 98 28.38 -7.24 2.46
C ALA A 98 27.11 -6.35 2.46
N HIS A 99 27.07 -5.32 1.60
CA HIS A 99 25.89 -4.47 1.45
C HIS A 99 24.66 -5.28 1.01
N MET A 100 24.80 -6.09 -0.04
CA MET A 100 23.72 -6.96 -0.52
C MET A 100 23.24 -7.96 0.54
N GLN A 101 24.13 -8.44 1.41
CA GLN A 101 23.76 -9.31 2.52
C GLN A 101 22.95 -8.57 3.59
N GLN A 102 23.34 -7.34 3.94
CA GLN A 102 22.61 -6.49 4.88
C GLN A 102 21.20 -6.17 4.36
N GLU A 103 21.07 -5.77 3.10
CA GLU A 103 19.76 -5.50 2.48
C GLU A 103 18.86 -6.74 2.47
N LYS A 104 19.42 -7.92 2.16
CA LYS A 104 18.67 -9.18 2.20
C LYS A 104 18.18 -9.51 3.62
N GLN A 105 19.01 -9.26 4.63
CA GLN A 105 18.63 -9.47 6.03
C GLN A 105 17.53 -8.50 6.45
N ALA A 106 17.63 -7.22 6.08
CA ALA A 106 16.61 -6.22 6.37
C ALA A 106 15.25 -6.59 5.74
N LEU A 107 15.25 -6.99 4.46
CA LEU A 107 14.05 -7.43 3.75
C LEU A 107 13.44 -8.69 4.37
N ALA A 108 14.28 -9.63 4.83
CA ALA A 108 13.80 -10.83 5.52
C ALA A 108 13.08 -10.50 6.84
N LEU A 109 13.62 -9.55 7.61
CA LEU A 109 12.98 -9.06 8.85
C LEU A 109 11.65 -8.36 8.55
N GLU A 110 11.61 -7.50 7.54
CA GLU A 110 10.38 -6.81 7.12
C GLU A 110 9.28 -7.81 6.70
N ARG A 111 9.63 -8.86 5.95
CA ARG A 111 8.69 -9.93 5.60
C ARG A 111 8.15 -10.66 6.82
N GLN A 112 9.00 -10.94 7.81
CA GLN A 112 8.56 -11.58 9.05
C GLN A 112 7.59 -10.69 9.83
N GLN A 113 7.89 -9.39 9.92
CA GLN A 113 7.00 -8.41 10.57
C GLN A 113 5.66 -8.31 9.84
N ALA A 114 5.66 -8.27 8.51
CA ALA A 114 4.44 -8.27 7.70
C ALA A 114 3.60 -9.53 7.93
N GLN A 115 4.22 -10.72 7.96
CA GLN A 115 3.52 -11.98 8.24
C GLN A 115 2.92 -12.01 9.65
N GLN A 116 3.62 -11.47 10.65
CA GLN A 116 3.10 -11.36 12.01
C GLN A 116 1.89 -10.43 12.08
N HIS A 117 1.98 -9.26 11.44
CA HIS A 117 0.88 -8.31 11.37
C HIS A 117 -0.33 -8.88 10.63
N GLU A 118 -0.13 -9.60 9.52
CA GLU A 118 -1.20 -10.32 8.83
C GLU A 118 -1.88 -11.35 9.74
N ALA A 119 -1.10 -12.13 10.51
CA ALA A 119 -1.64 -13.10 11.45
C ALA A 119 -2.39 -12.44 12.63
N GLU A 120 -1.98 -11.26 13.06
CA GLU A 120 -2.72 -10.48 14.06
C GLU A 120 -4.04 -9.95 13.50
N ILE A 121 -4.06 -9.46 12.26
CA ILE A 121 -5.28 -9.03 11.57
C ILE A 121 -6.26 -10.19 11.42
N THR A 122 -5.80 -11.36 10.96
CA THR A 122 -6.68 -12.53 10.80
C THR A 122 -7.25 -12.95 12.15
N LYS A 123 -6.45 -12.93 13.22
CA LYS A 123 -6.93 -13.22 14.58
C LYS A 123 -7.97 -12.20 15.06
N LEU A 124 -7.79 -10.91 14.80
CA LEU A 124 -8.76 -9.86 15.15
C LEU A 124 -10.06 -10.02 14.36
N LEU A 125 -9.99 -10.36 13.08
CA LEU A 125 -11.16 -10.64 12.24
C LEU A 125 -11.87 -11.94 12.66
N ASP A 126 -11.13 -12.99 13.01
CA ASP A 126 -11.67 -14.26 13.50
C ASP A 126 -12.33 -14.12 14.89
N LEU A 127 -11.80 -13.25 15.76
CA LEU A 127 -12.46 -12.88 17.02
C LEU A 127 -13.77 -12.12 16.80
N GLN A 128 -13.91 -11.39 15.68
CA GLN A 128 -15.16 -10.74 15.29
C GLN A 128 -16.18 -11.72 14.67
N THR A 129 -15.73 -12.84 14.09
CA THR A 129 -16.60 -13.82 13.42
C THR A 129 -16.89 -15.08 14.26
N GLY A 130 -16.07 -15.37 15.28
CA GLY A 130 -16.14 -16.60 16.08
C GLY A 130 -17.46 -16.84 16.83
N ASN A 131 -18.24 -15.79 17.09
CA ASN A 131 -19.57 -15.90 17.71
C ASN A 131 -20.75 -15.81 16.70
N VAL A 132 -20.48 -15.73 15.39
CA VAL A 132 -21.49 -15.48 14.34
C VAL A 132 -21.77 -16.71 13.47
N HIS A 133 -21.13 -17.85 13.74
CA HIS A 133 -21.17 -19.02 12.85
C HIS A 133 -22.06 -20.18 13.29
N SER A 134 -22.71 -20.14 14.46
CA SER A 134 -23.79 -21.09 14.70
C SER A 134 -24.99 -20.69 13.82
N LYS A 135 -25.42 -21.60 12.95
CA LYS A 135 -26.57 -21.40 12.06
C LYS A 135 -27.81 -20.93 12.83
N GLU A 136 -27.92 -21.37 14.08
CA GLU A 136 -28.96 -21.01 15.04
C GLU A 136 -28.89 -19.54 15.49
N ALA A 137 -27.70 -19.03 15.85
CA ALA A 137 -27.56 -17.61 16.22
C ALA A 137 -27.85 -16.68 15.03
N VAL A 138 -27.48 -17.11 13.82
CA VAL A 138 -27.80 -16.35 12.59
C VAL A 138 -29.31 -16.38 12.32
N ALA A 139 -29.99 -17.50 12.55
CA ALA A 139 -31.44 -17.62 12.39
C ALA A 139 -32.18 -16.74 13.42
N ALA A 140 -31.82 -16.84 14.71
CA ALA A 140 -32.40 -16.01 15.77
C ALA A 140 -32.23 -14.50 15.49
N ARG A 141 -31.04 -14.07 15.05
CA ARG A 141 -30.79 -12.67 14.69
C ARG A 141 -31.60 -12.21 13.46
N LYS A 142 -31.90 -13.11 12.53
CA LYS A 142 -32.78 -12.81 11.37
C LYS A 142 -34.22 -12.63 11.83
N GLU A 143 -34.70 -13.49 12.74
CA GLU A 143 -36.04 -13.42 13.30
C GLU A 143 -36.24 -12.13 14.12
N GLU A 144 -35.31 -11.79 15.01
CA GLU A 144 -35.32 -10.52 15.76
C GLU A 144 -35.40 -9.31 14.82
N ARG A 145 -34.60 -9.32 13.76
CA ARG A 145 -34.60 -8.25 12.76
C ARG A 145 -35.93 -8.18 12.00
N GLN A 146 -36.56 -9.31 11.70
CA GLN A 146 -37.87 -9.34 11.06
C GLN A 146 -38.95 -8.79 11.99
N MET A 147 -38.94 -9.19 13.26
CA MET A 147 -39.88 -8.69 14.27
C MET A 147 -39.78 -7.17 14.43
N LEU A 148 -38.55 -6.64 14.52
CA LEU A 148 -38.32 -5.20 14.65
C LEU A 148 -38.80 -4.43 13.42
N ARG A 149 -38.61 -4.97 12.21
CA ARG A 149 -39.14 -4.38 10.97
C ARG A 149 -40.66 -4.35 10.93
N GLN A 150 -41.31 -5.42 11.38
CA GLN A 150 -42.77 -5.48 11.46
C GLN A 150 -43.32 -4.44 12.44
N GLN A 151 -42.71 -4.33 13.62
CA GLN A 151 -43.09 -3.32 14.63
C GLN A 151 -42.92 -1.89 14.09
N ASN A 152 -41.81 -1.60 13.42
CA ASN A 152 -41.57 -0.29 12.80
C ASN A 152 -42.58 0.03 11.70
N ARG A 153 -42.98 -0.97 10.90
CA ARG A 153 -44.04 -0.80 9.90
C ARG A 153 -45.38 -0.47 10.56
N GLN A 154 -45.77 -1.23 11.57
CA GLN A 154 -47.04 -1.02 12.28
C GLN A 154 -47.11 0.36 12.95
N THR A 155 -46.02 0.81 13.58
CA THR A 155 -45.96 2.14 14.21
C THR A 155 -46.05 3.27 13.18
N HIS A 156 -45.38 3.12 12.04
CA HIS A 156 -45.49 4.06 10.92
C HIS A 156 -46.91 4.12 10.35
N ASP A 157 -47.54 2.97 10.13
CA ASP A 157 -48.90 2.91 9.60
C ASP A 157 -49.93 3.48 10.59
N ALA A 158 -49.74 3.24 11.90
CA ALA A 158 -50.55 3.85 12.95
C ALA A 158 -50.40 5.39 12.97
N HIS A 159 -49.18 5.90 12.79
CA HIS A 159 -48.95 7.35 12.68
C HIS A 159 -49.66 7.95 11.45
N LEU A 160 -49.58 7.29 10.29
CA LEU A 160 -50.30 7.72 9.09
C LEU A 160 -51.82 7.71 9.30
N ALA A 161 -52.36 6.68 9.94
CA ALA A 161 -53.79 6.60 10.27
C ALA A 161 -54.22 7.75 11.20
N ALA A 162 -53.41 8.08 12.21
CA ALA A 162 -53.66 9.20 13.11
C ALA A 162 -53.64 10.55 12.37
N MET A 163 -52.71 10.75 11.43
CA MET A 163 -52.67 11.96 10.59
C MET A 163 -53.89 12.07 9.68
N ARG A 164 -54.30 10.98 9.00
CA ARG A 164 -55.54 10.95 8.21
C ARG A 164 -56.75 11.31 9.06
N ARG A 165 -56.85 10.76 10.27
CA ARG A 165 -57.92 11.09 11.22
C ARG A 165 -57.92 12.58 11.60
N LYS A 166 -56.76 13.18 11.88
CA LYS A 166 -56.64 14.63 12.15
C LYS A 166 -57.13 15.46 10.98
N HIS A 167 -56.79 15.08 9.75
CA HIS A 167 -57.27 15.77 8.54
C HIS A 167 -58.78 15.63 8.37
N LEU A 168 -59.35 14.45 8.60
CA LEU A 168 -60.81 14.25 8.57
C LEU A 168 -61.52 15.09 9.65
N LEU A 169 -60.96 15.19 10.85
CA LEU A 169 -61.49 16.07 11.89
C LEU A 169 -61.43 17.55 11.48
N LYS A 170 -60.35 17.99 10.81
CA LYS A 170 -60.26 19.34 10.26
C LYS A 170 -61.34 19.58 9.19
N LEU A 171 -61.54 18.62 8.29
CA LEU A 171 -62.58 18.68 7.26
C LEU A 171 -63.99 18.71 7.87
N TYR A 172 -64.22 17.90 8.91
CA TYR A 172 -65.47 17.89 9.65
C TYR A 172 -65.74 19.23 10.33
N ARG A 173 -64.71 19.89 10.89
CA ARG A 173 -64.89 21.26 11.43
C ARG A 173 -65.17 22.29 10.34
N SER A 174 -64.61 22.11 9.13
CA SER A 174 -64.92 23.00 8.00
C SER A 174 -66.24 22.67 7.31
N SER A 175 -66.92 21.58 7.66
CA SER A 175 -68.13 21.17 6.94
C SER A 175 -69.27 22.18 7.09
N GLU A 176 -69.29 22.94 8.19
CA GLU A 176 -70.22 24.05 8.40
C GLU A 176 -70.10 25.14 7.33
N SER A 177 -68.90 25.28 6.73
CA SER A 177 -68.65 26.24 5.64
C SER A 177 -68.91 25.67 4.24
N PHE A 178 -69.30 24.40 4.13
CA PHE A 178 -69.59 23.80 2.83
C PHE A 178 -70.87 24.39 2.24
N VAL A 179 -70.81 24.68 0.94
CA VAL A 179 -71.96 25.14 0.16
C VAL A 179 -72.85 23.94 -0.09
N THR A 180 -74.06 24.01 0.45
CA THR A 180 -75.20 23.14 0.15
C THR A 180 -76.22 23.93 -0.66
N LEU A 181 -77.25 23.27 -1.19
CA LEU A 181 -78.27 23.96 -2.00
C LEU A 181 -79.05 25.01 -1.20
N GLU A 182 -79.14 24.88 0.12
CA GLU A 182 -79.93 25.76 0.99
C GLU A 182 -79.18 27.05 1.37
N ASN A 183 -77.84 27.01 1.42
CA ASN A 183 -76.97 28.12 1.84
C ASN A 183 -76.13 28.69 0.68
N LEU A 184 -76.44 28.30 -0.56
CA LEU A 184 -75.75 28.75 -1.77
C LEU A 184 -75.95 30.25 -2.00
N ASP A 185 -77.20 30.72 -2.02
CA ASP A 185 -77.50 32.12 -2.32
C ASP A 185 -76.89 33.06 -1.27
N ALA A 186 -77.00 32.71 0.03
CA ALA A 186 -76.38 33.45 1.11
C ALA A 186 -74.84 33.54 0.99
N LYS A 187 -74.19 32.49 0.47
CA LYS A 187 -72.74 32.48 0.22
C LYS A 187 -72.34 33.28 -1.02
N ILE A 188 -73.17 33.31 -2.06
CA ILE A 188 -72.98 34.17 -3.23
C ILE A 188 -73.07 35.63 -2.80
N ASP A 189 -74.10 35.98 -2.03
CA ASP A 189 -74.28 37.35 -1.54
C ASP A 189 -73.13 37.76 -0.61
N GLU A 190 -72.67 36.88 0.28
CA GLU A 190 -71.51 37.12 1.13
C GLU A 190 -70.25 37.38 0.27
N LEU A 191 -70.02 36.59 -0.78
CA LEU A 191 -68.88 36.74 -1.68
C LEU A 191 -68.95 38.03 -2.52
N LEU A 192 -70.15 38.44 -2.95
CA LEU A 192 -70.37 39.67 -3.71
C LEU A 192 -70.30 40.92 -2.82
N ALA A 193 -70.67 40.79 -1.55
CA ALA A 193 -70.58 41.86 -0.55
C ALA A 193 -69.15 42.05 -0.01
N MET A 194 -68.32 41.00 -0.04
CA MET A 194 -66.91 41.12 0.28
C MET A 194 -66.24 42.04 -0.76
N PRO A 195 -65.48 43.06 -0.33
CA PRO A 195 -64.71 43.90 -1.26
C PRO A 195 -63.80 42.98 -2.09
N PRO A 196 -63.52 43.33 -3.36
CA PRO A 196 -62.78 42.44 -4.26
C PRO A 196 -61.51 41.96 -3.57
N PHE A 197 -61.45 40.65 -3.30
CA PHE A 197 -60.29 40.01 -2.72
C PHE A 197 -59.11 40.34 -3.62
N ARG A 198 -58.31 41.34 -3.20
CA ARG A 198 -56.95 41.47 -3.69
C ARG A 198 -56.22 40.29 -3.07
N TYR A 199 -56.23 39.16 -3.78
CA TYR A 199 -55.20 38.18 -3.58
C TYR A 199 -53.89 38.95 -3.79
N ASN A 200 -53.24 39.32 -2.70
CA ASN A 200 -51.81 39.55 -2.72
C ASN A 200 -51.23 38.17 -2.97
N TYR A 201 -51.31 37.70 -4.22
CA TYR A 201 -50.47 36.61 -4.66
C TYR A 201 -49.07 37.09 -4.34
N ILE A 202 -48.44 36.41 -3.40
CA ILE A 202 -47.01 36.55 -3.16
C ILE A 202 -46.38 36.17 -4.49
N SER A 203 -46.10 37.19 -5.28
CA SER A 203 -45.74 37.04 -6.69
C SER A 203 -44.29 36.60 -6.81
N ASN A 204 -43.49 36.93 -5.79
CA ASN A 204 -42.05 36.74 -5.74
C ASN A 204 -41.62 36.06 -4.44
N ILE A 205 -40.56 35.27 -4.49
CA ILE A 205 -40.04 34.52 -3.35
C ILE A 205 -39.55 35.43 -2.21
N ASP A 206 -39.12 36.66 -2.54
CA ASP A 206 -38.66 37.64 -1.54
C ASP A 206 -39.83 38.14 -0.66
N GLU A 207 -41.01 38.32 -1.26
CA GLU A 207 -42.24 38.71 -0.56
C GLU A 207 -42.74 37.54 0.33
N PHE A 208 -42.51 36.29 -0.09
CA PHE A 208 -42.76 35.10 0.73
C PHE A 208 -41.84 35.04 1.96
N MET A 209 -40.57 35.40 1.79
CA MET A 209 -39.59 35.39 2.87
C MET A 209 -39.88 36.50 3.88
N GLN A 210 -40.32 37.68 3.42
CA GLN A 210 -40.70 38.80 4.29
C GLN A 210 -41.95 38.49 5.13
N THR A 211 -42.97 37.86 4.57
CA THR A 211 -44.18 37.48 5.34
C THR A 211 -43.90 36.47 6.46
N ARG A 212 -43.00 35.48 6.24
CA ARG A 212 -42.55 34.56 7.30
C ARG A 212 -41.80 35.26 8.43
N SER A 213 -41.03 36.31 8.14
CA SER A 213 -40.36 37.09 9.18
C SER A 213 -41.36 37.86 10.05
N SER A 214 -42.48 38.33 9.47
CA SER A 214 -43.54 39.02 10.23
C SER A 214 -44.33 38.07 11.14
N SER A 215 -44.62 36.85 10.69
CA SER A 215 -45.34 35.87 11.52
C SER A 215 -44.45 35.28 12.61
N ALA A 216 -43.15 35.08 12.35
CA ALA A 216 -42.19 34.67 13.37
C ALA A 216 -42.06 35.71 14.49
N THR A 217 -41.94 36.99 14.13
CA THR A 217 -41.86 38.09 15.11
C THR A 217 -43.18 38.29 15.86
N GLU A 218 -44.33 38.07 15.24
CA GLU A 218 -45.63 38.09 15.93
C GLU A 218 -45.79 36.92 16.91
N ILE A 219 -45.30 35.73 16.56
CA ILE A 219 -45.28 34.56 17.45
C ILE A 219 -44.34 34.79 18.64
N GLU A 220 -43.19 35.41 18.43
CA GLU A 220 -42.26 35.79 19.52
C GLU A 220 -42.91 36.79 20.47
N ARG A 221 -43.57 37.84 19.95
CA ARG A 221 -44.33 38.78 20.78
C ARG A 221 -45.44 38.10 21.57
N ARG A 222 -46.18 37.17 20.96
CA ARG A 222 -47.22 36.40 21.70
C ARG A 222 -46.62 35.52 22.79
N LYS A 223 -45.42 34.96 22.58
CA LYS A 223 -44.71 34.19 23.61
C LYS A 223 -44.21 35.08 24.74
N GLU A 224 -43.76 36.29 24.44
CA GLU A 224 -43.34 37.28 25.45
C GLU A 224 -44.52 37.73 26.30
N VAL A 225 -45.66 38.09 25.67
CA VAL A 225 -46.89 38.43 26.39
C VAL A 225 -47.39 37.28 27.26
N LEU A 226 -47.27 36.03 26.78
CA LEU A 226 -47.62 34.85 27.58
C LEU A 226 -46.63 34.60 28.73
N LYS A 227 -45.33 34.86 28.55
CA LYS A 227 -44.33 34.79 29.62
C LYS A 227 -44.62 35.83 30.70
N GLU A 228 -44.89 37.07 30.31
CA GLU A 228 -45.29 38.15 31.22
C GLU A 228 -46.58 37.81 31.98
N ALA A 229 -47.59 37.28 31.28
CA ALA A 229 -48.85 36.87 31.91
C ALA A 229 -48.69 35.66 32.86
N MET A 230 -47.67 34.83 32.66
CA MET A 230 -47.34 33.69 33.52
C MET A 230 -46.30 34.02 34.61
N GLY A 231 -45.78 35.25 34.65
CA GLY A 231 -44.81 35.70 35.65
C GLY A 231 -43.42 35.04 35.56
N LEU A 232 -43.00 34.63 34.35
CA LEU A 232 -41.66 34.10 34.04
C LEU A 232 -40.88 35.09 33.19
#